data_AF-A0A2N5JLZ8-F1
#
_entry.id   AF-A0A2N5JLZ8-F1
#
_cell.length_a   1.000
_cell.length_b   1.000
_cell.length_c   1.000
_cell.angle_alpha   90.00
_cell.angle_beta   90.00
_cell.angle_gamma   90.00
#
_symmetry.space_group_name_H-M   'P 1'
#
loop_
_entity.id
_entity.type
_entity.pdbx_description
1 polymer ?
#
loop_
_entity_poly.entity_id
_entity_poly.type
_entity_poly.pdbx_seq_one_letter_code
_entity_poly.pdbx_strand_id
1 'polypeptide(L)'
;MILPDIVIVKLVNRGREPDRQVNSVYDLGLNKLALRDYRRIMDSSGLNVVMFAVNHSTNTVSRLFSLLRQLPFLEEYFSHNIYCILEQPTSAEGPAA
;
A
#
# COMPACT_ATOMS: atom_id res chain seq x y z
N MET A 1 9.26 -3.06 5.00
CA MET A 1 9.46 -1.85 5.85
C MET A 1 10.90 -1.83 6.34
N ILE A 2 11.65 -0.74 6.14
CA ILE A 2 13.09 -0.66 6.45
C ILE A 2 13.34 -0.20 7.90
N LEU A 3 12.42 0.58 8.47
CA LEU A 3 12.49 1.03 9.87
C LEU A 3 11.87 -0.03 10.82
N PRO A 4 12.52 -0.36 11.95
CA PRO A 4 11.91 -1.22 12.95
C PRO A 4 10.69 -0.58 13.61
N ASP A 5 9.62 -1.35 13.83
CA ASP A 5 8.38 -0.89 14.47
C ASP A 5 8.61 -0.15 15.78
N ILE A 6 9.55 -0.65 16.59
CA ILE A 6 9.88 -0.07 17.89
C ILE A 6 10.38 1.37 17.77
N VAL A 7 11.04 1.71 16.67
CA VAL A 7 11.51 3.08 16.41
C VAL A 7 10.32 3.97 16.06
N ILE A 8 9.42 3.50 15.21
CA ILE A 8 8.22 4.23 14.80
C ILE A 8 7.32 4.49 16.01
N VAL A 9 7.02 3.46 16.80
CA VAL A 9 6.18 3.58 18.00
C VAL A 9 6.80 4.55 19.00
N LYS A 10 8.11 4.46 19.27
CA LYS A 10 8.80 5.41 20.17
C LYS A 10 8.77 6.85 19.66
N LEU A 11 8.98 7.05 18.36
CA LEU A 11 8.96 8.37 17.75
C LEU A 11 7.57 8.99 17.83
N VAL A 12 6.54 8.20 17.50
CA VAL A 12 5.14 8.63 17.54
C VAL A 12 4.67 8.92 18.98
N ASN A 13 5.07 8.09 19.95
CA ASN A 13 4.69 8.29 21.35
C ASN A 13 5.42 9.46 22.03
N ARG A 14 6.53 9.98 21.46
CA ARG A 14 7.30 11.09 22.04
C ARG A 14 6.50 12.38 22.21
N GLY A 15 5.47 12.58 21.39
CA GLY A 15 4.59 13.76 21.43
C GLY A 15 3.17 13.49 21.89
N ARG A 16 2.87 12.28 22.42
CA ARG A 16 1.52 11.89 22.82
C ARG A 16 1.35 11.89 24.33
N GLU A 17 0.14 12.22 24.77
CA GLU A 17 -0.27 12.07 26.16
C GLU A 17 -0.21 10.59 26.59
N PRO A 18 0.04 10.30 27.89
CA PRO A 18 0.19 8.93 28.37
C PRO A 18 -0.99 8.00 28.07
N ASP A 19 -2.21 8.53 28.04
CA ASP A 19 -3.46 7.82 27.73
C ASP A 19 -3.66 7.54 26.22
N ARG A 20 -2.86 8.15 25.34
CA ARG A 20 -2.96 8.03 23.87
C ARG A 20 -1.76 7.33 23.22
N GLN A 21 -0.91 6.72 24.04
CA GLN A 21 0.23 5.97 23.54
C GLN A 21 -0.23 4.76 22.73
N VAL A 22 0.49 4.49 21.63
CA VAL A 22 0.30 3.28 20.82
C VAL A 22 1.33 2.25 21.22
N ASN A 23 0.93 0.98 21.20
CA ASN A 23 1.81 -0.15 21.54
C ASN A 23 2.32 -0.85 20.28
N SER A 24 1.62 -0.66 19.17
CA SER A 24 1.97 -1.24 17.88
C SER A 24 1.78 -0.24 16.74
N VAL A 25 2.45 -0.48 15.62
CA VAL A 25 2.17 0.27 14.39
C VAL A 25 0.78 -0.03 13.82
N TYR A 26 0.16 -1.15 14.18
CA TYR A 26 -1.21 -1.48 13.75
C TYR A 26 -2.24 -0.56 14.40
N ASP A 27 -1.95 -0.07 15.62
CA ASP A 27 -2.78 0.92 16.32
C ASP A 27 -2.79 2.27 15.56
N LEU A 28 -1.83 2.48 14.65
CA LEU A 28 -1.78 3.62 13.73
C LEU A 28 -2.52 3.36 12.41
N GLY A 29 -3.19 2.22 12.27
CA GLY A 29 -3.81 1.78 11.02
C GLY A 29 -2.83 1.26 9.97
N LEU A 30 -1.56 1.03 10.34
CA LEU A 30 -0.56 0.50 9.42
C LEU A 30 -0.64 -1.02 9.36
N ASN A 31 -0.88 -1.58 8.17
CA ASN A 31 -0.96 -3.03 7.96
C ASN A 31 0.40 -3.69 7.65
N LYS A 32 1.47 -2.90 7.46
CA LYS A 32 2.83 -3.31 7.08
C LYS A 32 2.96 -4.09 5.77
N LEU A 33 1.93 -4.09 4.92
CA LEU A 33 2.01 -4.75 3.62
C LEU A 33 3.03 -4.02 2.75
N ALA A 34 3.95 -4.77 2.15
CA ALA A 34 4.83 -4.27 1.12
C ALA A 34 4.05 -4.08 -0.19
N LEU A 35 4.54 -3.26 -1.11
CA LEU A 35 3.91 -3.04 -2.41
C LEU A 35 3.68 -4.37 -3.16
N ARG A 36 4.66 -5.28 -3.08
CA ARG A 36 4.56 -6.63 -3.65
C ARG A 36 3.41 -7.45 -3.04
N ASP A 37 3.10 -7.24 -1.77
CA ASP A 37 2.06 -7.97 -1.07
C ASP A 37 0.69 -7.49 -1.55
N TYR A 38 0.53 -6.17 -1.76
CA TYR A 38 -0.67 -5.62 -2.39
C TYR A 38 -0.88 -6.18 -3.80
N ARG A 39 0.16 -6.20 -4.64
CA ARG A 39 0.06 -6.80 -5.98
C ARG A 39 -0.38 -8.26 -5.90
N ARG A 40 0.26 -9.06 -5.05
CA ARG A 40 -0.10 -10.46 -4.83
C ARG A 40 -1.56 -10.61 -4.39
N ILE A 41 -2.04 -9.79 -3.45
CA ILE A 41 -3.42 -9.84 -2.97
C ILE A 41 -4.38 -9.59 -4.14
N MET A 42 -4.14 -8.56 -4.96
CA MET A 42 -5.00 -8.24 -6.10
C MET A 42 -4.98 -9.36 -7.15
N ASP A 43 -3.81 -9.87 -7.50
CA ASP A 43 -3.67 -10.97 -8.48
C ASP A 43 -4.33 -12.27 -7.97
N SER A 44 -4.34 -12.50 -6.66
CA SER A 44 -4.96 -13.68 -6.04
C SER A 44 -6.45 -13.52 -5.71
N SER A 45 -7.02 -12.33 -5.91
CA SER A 45 -8.38 -12.00 -5.46
C SER A 45 -9.50 -12.65 -6.28
N GLY A 46 -9.17 -13.20 -7.46
CA GLY A 46 -10.16 -13.68 -8.42
C GLY A 46 -10.84 -12.57 -9.23
N LEU A 47 -10.42 -11.31 -9.06
CA LEU A 47 -10.85 -10.17 -9.87
C LEU A 47 -9.86 -9.92 -11.01
N ASN A 48 -10.36 -9.36 -12.12
CA ASN A 48 -9.51 -8.93 -13.22
C ASN A 48 -8.87 -7.58 -12.87
N VAL A 49 -7.54 -7.54 -12.77
CA VAL A 49 -6.81 -6.29 -12.51
C VAL A 49 -6.68 -5.50 -13.81
N VAL A 50 -7.56 -4.53 -14.01
CA VAL A 50 -7.57 -3.66 -15.22
C VAL A 50 -6.42 -2.67 -15.17
N MET A 51 -6.15 -2.11 -13.99
CA MET A 51 -5.06 -1.16 -13.82
C MET A 51 -4.50 -1.26 -12.41
N PHE A 52 -3.18 -1.27 -12.30
CA PHE A 52 -2.46 -1.14 -11.04
C PHE A 52 -1.35 -0.10 -11.21
N ALA A 53 -1.54 1.07 -10.62
CA ALA A 53 -0.62 2.19 -10.71
C ALA A 53 -0.13 2.58 -9.31
N VAL A 54 1.14 2.96 -9.23
CA VAL A 54 1.79 3.40 -7.99
C VAL A 54 2.19 4.86 -8.17
N ASN A 55 2.01 5.69 -7.14
CA ASN A 55 2.26 7.14 -7.20
C ASN A 55 1.42 7.87 -8.26
N HIS A 56 0.22 7.37 -8.57
CA HIS A 56 -0.67 7.97 -9.56
C HIS A 56 -1.29 9.26 -8.98
N SER A 57 -0.59 10.38 -9.15
CA SER A 57 -1.02 11.70 -8.72
C SER A 57 -0.41 12.77 -9.62
N THR A 58 -1.13 13.87 -9.83
CA THR A 58 -0.71 15.00 -10.69
C THR A 58 0.42 15.85 -10.10
N ASN A 59 0.77 15.63 -8.82
CA ASN A 59 1.76 16.44 -8.10
C ASN A 59 3.20 16.11 -8.54
N THR A 60 4.05 17.13 -8.64
CA THR A 60 5.47 17.01 -9.03
C THR A 60 6.26 16.07 -8.13
N VAL A 61 5.92 16.03 -6.83
CA VAL A 61 6.53 15.12 -5.84
C VAL A 61 6.28 13.65 -6.23
N SER A 62 5.07 13.32 -6.69
CA SER A 62 4.72 11.97 -7.13
C SER A 62 5.51 11.53 -8.37
N ARG A 63 5.85 12.46 -9.27
CA ARG A 63 6.72 12.18 -10.42
C ARG A 63 8.16 11.88 -9.99
N LEU A 64 8.71 12.69 -9.09
CA LEU A 64 10.04 12.46 -8.52
C LEU A 64 10.10 11.13 -7.79
N PHE A 65 9.08 10.82 -6.99
CA PHE A 65 8.99 9.57 -6.25
C PHE A 65 8.85 8.37 -7.20
N SER A 66 8.14 8.52 -8.31
CA SER A 66 8.05 7.48 -9.35
C SER A 66 9.40 7.17 -10.00
N LEU A 67 10.26 8.18 -10.18
CA LEU A 67 11.63 7.99 -10.68
C LEU A 67 12.51 7.28 -9.65
N LEU A 68 12.46 7.75 -8.39
CA LEU A 68 13.27 7.18 -7.31
C LEU A 68 12.87 5.74 -6.95
N ARG A 69 11.60 5.38 -7.18
CA ARG A 69 11.05 4.03 -6.99
C ARG A 69 11.69 2.96 -7.88
N GLN A 70 12.30 3.34 -9.00
CA GLN A 70 12.93 2.38 -9.92
C GLN A 70 14.16 1.68 -9.31
N LEU A 71 14.71 2.21 -8.21
CA LEU A 71 15.80 1.57 -7.48
C LEU A 71 15.23 0.47 -6.56
N PRO A 72 15.75 -0.78 -6.63
CA PRO A 72 15.13 -1.95 -6.00
C PRO A 72 15.04 -1.88 -4.46
N PHE A 73 15.84 -1.04 -3.82
CA PHE A 73 15.81 -0.82 -2.37
C PHE A 73 14.94 0.36 -1.94
N LEU A 74 14.60 1.23 -2.89
CA LEU A 74 13.86 2.47 -2.64
C LEU A 74 12.40 2.36 -3.10
N GLU A 75 12.06 1.30 -3.84
CA GLU A 75 10.72 1.03 -4.33
C GLU A 75 9.66 1.16 -3.21
N GLU A 76 9.88 0.47 -2.09
CA GLU A 76 8.94 0.48 -0.95
C GLU A 76 8.87 1.85 -0.25
N TYR A 77 9.94 2.66 -0.30
CA TYR A 77 9.98 3.95 0.39
C TYR A 77 9.31 5.06 -0.41
N PHE A 78 9.48 5.04 -1.74
CA PHE A 78 8.91 6.05 -2.62
C PHE A 78 7.55 5.63 -3.19
N SER A 79 7.00 4.49 -2.80
CA SER A 79 5.62 4.10 -3.13
C SER A 79 4.65 4.64 -2.08
N HIS A 80 4.08 5.82 -2.31
CA HIS A 80 3.23 6.50 -1.32
C HIS A 80 1.72 6.25 -1.51
N ASN A 81 1.29 5.93 -2.73
CA ASN A 81 -0.09 5.55 -3.01
C ASN A 81 -0.17 4.42 -4.03
N ILE A 82 -1.26 3.65 -3.95
CA ILE A 82 -1.62 2.60 -4.89
C ILE A 82 -3.01 2.95 -5.42
N TYR A 83 -3.14 2.99 -6.74
CA TYR A 83 -4.41 3.14 -7.43
C TYR A 83 -4.68 1.85 -8.23
N CYS A 84 -5.80 1.21 -7.95
CA CYS A 84 -6.16 -0.06 -8.57
C CYS A 84 -7.58 0.01 -9.12
N ILE A 85 -7.77 -0.43 -10.36
CA ILE A 85 -9.07 -0.67 -10.98
C ILE A 85 -9.22 -2.18 -11.13
N LEU A 86 -10.30 -2.72 -10.58
CA LEU A 86 -10.63 -4.13 -10.59
C LEU A 86 -11.97 -4.31 -11.31
N GLU A 87 -12.06 -5.32 -12.16
CA GLU A 87 -13.29 -5.74 -12.79
C GLU A 87 -13.71 -7.10 -12.25
N GLN A 88 -15.02 -7.28 -12.05
CA GLN A 88 -15.58 -8.58 -11.78
C GLN A 88 -15.41 -9.44 -13.03
N PRO A 89 -14.90 -10.69 -12.91
CA PRO A 89 -14.86 -11.58 -14.06
C PRO A 89 -16.30 -11.82 -14.51
N THR A 90 -16.59 -11.45 -15.76
CA THR A 90 -17.87 -11.80 -16.40
C THR A 90 -17.93 -13.32 -16.45
N SER A 91 -18.70 -13.94 -15.56
CA SER A 91 -19.07 -15.35 -15.69
C SER A 91 -19.85 -15.49 -17.00
N ALA A 92 -19.17 -15.93 -18.06
CA ALA A 92 -19.86 -16.58 -19.16
C ALA A 92 -20.49 -17.86 -18.59
N GLU A 93 -21.76 -18.09 -18.91
CA GLU A 93 -22.61 -19.22 -18.51
C GLU A 93 -23.40 -19.07 -17.20
N GLY A 94 -24.50 -18.32 -17.28
CA GLY A 94 -25.76 -18.77 -16.68
C GLY A 94 -26.54 -19.58 -17.73
N PRO A 95 -27.23 -20.67 -17.37
CA PRO A 95 -27.89 -21.54 -18.35
C PRO A 95 -29.01 -20.77 -19.05
N ALA A 96 -29.11 -20.95 -20.37
CA ALA A 96 -30.26 -20.53 -21.14
C ALA A 96 -31.53 -21.17 -20.55
N ALA A 97 -32.45 -20.31 -20.11
CA ALA A 97 -33.82 -20.67 -19.76
C ALA A 97 -34.73 -20.46 -20.98
#